data_AF-A0A3B4CRT3-F1
#
_entry.id   AF-A0A3B4CRT3-F1
#
_cell.length_a   1.000
_cell.length_b   1.000
_cell.length_c   1.000
_cell.angle_alpha   90.00
_cell.angle_beta   90.00
_cell.angle_gamma   90.00
#
_symmetry.space_group_name_H-M   'P 1'
#
loop_
_entity.id
_entity.type
_entity.pdbx_description
1 polymer ?
#
loop_
_entity_poly.entity_id
_entity_poly.type
_entity_poly.pdbx_seq_one_letter_code
_entity_poly.pdbx_strand_id
1 'polypeptide(L)'
;MSLKPLFVFCHRPPDCIYGNTMIAVETGLYIGSVADLKVPADLTNAGITHVLTVDSEEPNISGFHTKFVHALDDPSTDLLSRLDGCVHFITEALTTSVGKPSSVLVHCHVGQSRSAAVVTAYLMKTQKLNLQDAYTKLQQLKPDVKMNEEFLDQLGLYESMNCELDMNSPLYKQFRLKKVTEKYPELQNLPKDVFAADPAQTQNTEVVYRCRKCRRTLFRHSSILSHYLGSGASAFSHKRFSAGRPAGDQTECTSYFIEPVQWMEDALLGVMDGQLLCPKCSSKLGSFNWYGEQCSCGRWVTPAFQMHKNRVDEIKHVNISALK
;
A
#
# COMPACT_ATOMS: atom_id res chain seq x y z
N MET A 1 -42.75 -11.81 -24.94
CA MET A 1 -41.51 -12.13 -25.68
C MET A 1 -40.34 -11.64 -24.85
N SER A 2 -39.71 -12.54 -24.10
CA SER A 2 -38.57 -12.23 -23.22
C SER A 2 -37.32 -12.85 -23.84
N LEU A 3 -36.41 -12.01 -24.30
CA LEU A 3 -35.11 -12.42 -24.84
C LEU A 3 -34.16 -12.65 -23.65
N LYS A 4 -33.81 -13.91 -23.40
CA LYS A 4 -32.70 -14.27 -22.50
C LYS A 4 -31.38 -14.08 -23.25
N PRO A 5 -30.33 -13.54 -22.63
CA PRO A 5 -29.00 -13.48 -23.23
C PRO A 5 -28.42 -14.91 -23.32
N LEU A 6 -27.97 -15.30 -24.52
CA LEU A 6 -27.18 -16.52 -24.71
C LEU A 6 -25.79 -16.29 -24.12
N PHE A 7 -25.56 -16.80 -22.91
CA PHE A 7 -24.21 -17.18 -22.50
C PHE A 7 -23.87 -18.49 -23.21
N VAL A 8 -23.05 -18.41 -24.25
CA VAL A 8 -22.47 -19.60 -24.87
C VAL A 8 -21.35 -20.09 -23.95
N PHE A 9 -21.67 -21.05 -23.08
CA PHE A 9 -20.65 -21.86 -22.42
C PHE A 9 -20.02 -22.77 -23.48
N CYS A 10 -18.83 -22.39 -23.96
CA CYS A 10 -18.02 -23.26 -24.78
C CYS A 10 -17.42 -24.34 -23.86
N HIS A 11 -18.03 -25.53 -23.85
CA HIS A 11 -17.43 -26.70 -23.22
C HIS A 11 -16.17 -27.10 -24.01
N ARG A 12 -14.97 -26.84 -23.47
CA ARG A 12 -13.72 -27.38 -24.02
C ARG A 12 -13.47 -28.82 -23.54
N PRO A 13 -13.00 -29.71 -24.42
CA PRO A 13 -12.66 -31.09 -24.07
C PRO A 13 -11.41 -31.18 -23.17
N PRO A 14 -11.20 -32.31 -22.46
CA PRO A 14 -10.24 -32.45 -21.36
C PRO A 14 -8.76 -32.48 -21.78
N ASP A 15 -8.44 -32.50 -23.07
CA ASP A 15 -7.08 -32.74 -23.58
C ASP A 15 -6.36 -31.46 -24.08
N CYS A 16 -6.92 -30.27 -23.84
CA CYS A 16 -6.20 -29.02 -24.10
C CYS A 16 -5.19 -28.76 -22.98
N ILE A 17 -3.90 -28.99 -23.25
CA ILE A 17 -2.79 -28.39 -22.50
C ILE A 17 -3.17 -26.94 -22.20
N TYR A 18 -3.20 -26.54 -20.91
CA TYR A 18 -3.55 -25.19 -20.44
C TYR A 18 -2.91 -24.12 -21.34
N GLY A 19 -3.68 -23.69 -22.34
CA GLY A 19 -3.16 -22.95 -23.47
C GLY A 19 -2.97 -21.49 -23.10
N ASN A 20 -1.83 -20.94 -23.48
CA ASN A 20 -1.48 -19.51 -23.47
C ASN A 20 -2.49 -18.70 -24.28
N THR A 21 -3.68 -18.47 -23.72
CA THR A 21 -4.72 -17.66 -24.33
C THR A 21 -5.35 -16.81 -23.25
N MET A 22 -5.49 -15.51 -23.52
CA MET A 22 -6.16 -14.56 -22.65
C MET A 22 -7.58 -15.05 -22.29
N ILE A 23 -7.95 -14.82 -21.03
CA ILE A 23 -9.22 -15.28 -20.45
C ILE A 23 -10.08 -14.07 -20.14
N ALA A 24 -11.35 -14.11 -20.55
CA ALA A 24 -12.33 -13.10 -20.17
C ALA A 24 -12.64 -13.19 -18.67
N VAL A 25 -12.43 -12.09 -17.96
CA VAL A 25 -12.72 -11.96 -16.52
C VAL A 25 -14.15 -11.49 -16.31
N GLU A 26 -14.56 -10.48 -17.09
CA GLU A 26 -15.92 -9.97 -17.19
C GLU A 26 -16.10 -9.28 -18.55
N THR A 27 -17.29 -8.73 -18.82
CA THR A 27 -17.58 -8.04 -20.08
C THR A 27 -16.56 -6.95 -20.35
N GLY A 28 -15.73 -7.14 -21.39
CA GLY A 28 -14.71 -6.20 -21.81
C GLY A 28 -13.37 -6.30 -21.07
N LEU A 29 -13.23 -7.10 -20.01
CA LEU A 29 -11.95 -7.26 -19.29
C LEU A 29 -11.35 -8.64 -19.52
N TYR A 30 -10.08 -8.68 -19.91
CA TYR A 30 -9.31 -9.89 -20.14
C TYR A 30 -8.02 -9.91 -19.32
N ILE A 31 -7.61 -11.10 -18.88
CA ILE A 31 -6.31 -11.36 -18.25
C ILE A 31 -5.48 -12.26 -19.16
N GLY A 32 -4.20 -11.97 -19.33
CA GLY A 32 -3.31 -12.77 -20.19
C GLY A 32 -1.83 -12.68 -19.84
N SER A 33 -1.04 -13.13 -20.80
CA SER A 33 0.42 -13.28 -20.79
C SER A 33 1.06 -12.48 -21.93
N VAL A 34 2.39 -12.39 -21.96
CA VAL A 34 3.11 -11.77 -23.07
C VAL A 34 2.95 -12.55 -24.39
N ALA A 35 2.62 -13.85 -24.31
CA ALA A 35 2.37 -14.66 -25.49
C ALA A 35 1.14 -14.20 -26.28
N ASP A 36 0.13 -13.65 -25.58
CA ASP A 36 -1.11 -13.14 -26.19
C ASP A 36 -0.86 -11.92 -27.08
N LEU A 37 0.23 -11.18 -26.85
CA LEU A 37 0.60 -10.03 -27.68
C LEU A 37 1.22 -10.43 -29.02
N LYS A 38 1.65 -11.69 -29.19
CA LYS A 38 2.32 -12.15 -30.42
C LYS A 38 1.36 -12.33 -31.59
N VAL A 39 0.05 -12.36 -31.33
CA VAL A 39 -0.99 -12.55 -32.36
C VAL A 39 -1.99 -11.37 -32.29
N PRO A 40 -1.67 -10.21 -32.90
CA PRO A 40 -2.52 -9.02 -32.86
C PRO A 40 -3.95 -9.23 -33.39
N ALA A 41 -4.14 -10.22 -34.27
CA ALA A 41 -5.45 -10.62 -34.78
C ALA A 41 -6.38 -11.11 -33.67
N ASP A 42 -5.86 -11.85 -32.68
CA ASP A 42 -6.66 -12.37 -31.57
C ASP A 42 -7.13 -11.25 -30.63
N LEU A 43 -6.26 -10.26 -30.38
CA LEU A 43 -6.61 -9.04 -29.65
C LEU A 43 -7.74 -8.28 -30.36
N THR A 44 -7.62 -8.11 -31.68
CA THR A 44 -8.61 -7.42 -32.50
C THR A 44 -9.94 -8.17 -32.52
N ASN A 45 -9.91 -9.49 -32.68
CA ASN A 45 -11.10 -10.35 -32.69
C ASN A 45 -11.83 -10.36 -31.34
N ALA A 46 -11.09 -10.23 -30.23
CA ALA A 46 -11.67 -10.05 -28.89
C ALA A 46 -12.13 -8.61 -28.60
N GLY A 47 -11.97 -7.69 -29.56
CA GLY A 47 -12.33 -6.28 -29.42
C GLY A 47 -11.45 -5.53 -28.42
N ILE A 48 -10.22 -6.00 -28.18
CA ILE A 48 -9.25 -5.31 -27.33
C ILE A 48 -8.88 -3.97 -27.98
N THR A 49 -9.03 -2.90 -27.23
CA THR A 49 -8.67 -1.53 -27.60
C THR A 49 -7.58 -0.97 -26.69
N HIS A 50 -7.46 -1.51 -25.48
CA HIS A 50 -6.54 -1.09 -24.44
C HIS A 50 -5.68 -2.25 -23.94
N VAL A 51 -4.40 -1.99 -23.68
CA VAL A 51 -3.47 -2.97 -23.11
C VAL A 51 -2.78 -2.37 -21.89
N LEU A 52 -2.97 -3.00 -20.74
CA LEU A 52 -2.27 -2.70 -19.50
C LEU A 52 -1.18 -3.76 -19.28
N THR A 53 0.06 -3.35 -19.45
CA THR A 53 1.24 -4.20 -19.23
C THR A 53 1.78 -3.99 -17.83
N VAL A 54 1.86 -5.06 -17.04
CA VAL A 54 2.43 -5.08 -15.69
C VAL A 54 3.59 -6.07 -15.68
N ASP A 55 4.76 -5.64 -16.16
CA ASP A 55 5.90 -6.51 -16.44
C ASP A 55 7.24 -5.80 -16.25
N SER A 56 8.36 -6.51 -16.42
CA SER A 56 9.71 -5.94 -16.35
C SER A 56 10.07 -5.11 -17.60
N GLU A 57 9.42 -5.41 -18.73
CA GLU A 57 9.71 -4.77 -20.02
C GLU A 57 8.41 -4.28 -20.68
N GLU A 58 8.51 -3.13 -21.33
CA GLU A 58 7.42 -2.60 -22.14
C GLU A 58 7.41 -3.27 -23.52
N PRO A 59 6.30 -3.92 -23.92
CA PRO A 59 6.22 -4.58 -25.21
C PRO A 59 6.04 -3.56 -26.33
N ASN A 60 6.67 -3.82 -27.48
CA ASN A 60 6.44 -3.03 -28.69
C ASN A 60 5.14 -3.46 -29.36
N ILE A 61 4.03 -2.81 -29.01
CA ILE A 61 2.71 -3.02 -29.62
C ILE A 61 2.15 -1.70 -30.15
N SER A 62 1.50 -1.76 -31.32
CA SER A 62 0.91 -0.59 -31.98
C SER A 62 -0.58 -0.80 -32.23
N GLY A 63 -1.36 0.28 -32.29
CA GLY A 63 -2.79 0.23 -32.59
C GLY A 63 -3.69 0.02 -31.36
N PHE A 64 -3.11 0.09 -30.16
CA PHE A 64 -3.84 0.00 -28.88
C PHE A 64 -3.51 1.22 -28.02
N HIS A 65 -4.42 1.59 -27.14
CA HIS A 65 -4.12 2.50 -26.03
C HIS A 65 -3.38 1.72 -24.95
N THR A 66 -2.14 2.11 -24.64
CA THR A 66 -1.28 1.34 -23.73
C THR A 66 -1.03 2.07 -22.42
N LYS A 67 -0.87 1.29 -21.36
CA LYS A 67 -0.29 1.74 -20.10
C LYS A 67 0.72 0.71 -19.65
N PHE A 68 1.95 1.14 -19.39
CA PHE A 68 3.01 0.30 -18.84
C PHE A 68 3.24 0.59 -17.36
N VAL A 69 3.32 -0.47 -16.56
CA VAL A 69 3.72 -0.45 -15.16
C VAL A 69 4.87 -1.42 -14.99
N HIS A 70 6.06 -0.86 -14.78
CA HIS A 70 7.25 -1.67 -14.50
C HIS A 70 7.10 -2.39 -13.15
N ALA A 71 7.06 -3.72 -13.18
CA ALA A 71 6.91 -4.58 -12.01
C ALA A 71 7.62 -5.92 -12.21
N LEU A 72 8.46 -6.30 -11.26
CA LEU A 72 9.03 -7.64 -11.17
C LEU A 72 8.06 -8.55 -10.41
N ASP A 73 8.16 -9.86 -10.63
CA ASP A 73 7.35 -10.84 -9.90
C ASP A 73 8.08 -11.31 -8.63
N ASP A 74 8.44 -10.36 -7.78
CA ASP A 74 9.21 -10.63 -6.58
C ASP A 74 8.75 -9.78 -5.38
N PRO A 75 9.11 -10.20 -4.15
CA PRO A 75 8.72 -9.54 -2.92
C PRO A 75 9.02 -8.05 -2.82
N SER A 76 10.06 -7.56 -3.51
CA SER A 76 10.53 -6.18 -3.40
C SER A 76 9.63 -5.19 -4.15
N THR A 77 8.85 -5.66 -5.13
CA THR A 77 8.02 -4.82 -5.99
C THR A 77 6.90 -4.12 -5.21
N ASP A 78 6.85 -2.79 -5.31
CA ASP A 78 5.72 -1.96 -4.86
C ASP A 78 4.70 -1.81 -5.99
N LEU A 79 3.70 -2.69 -5.97
CA LEU A 79 2.54 -2.63 -6.86
C LEU A 79 1.41 -1.81 -6.23
N LEU A 80 1.30 -1.78 -4.90
CA LEU A 80 0.29 -1.05 -4.14
C LEU A 80 0.21 0.42 -4.56
N SER A 81 1.35 1.11 -4.69
CA SER A 81 1.38 2.52 -5.11
C SER A 81 0.92 2.78 -6.54
N ARG A 82 0.72 1.71 -7.34
CA ARG A 82 0.31 1.77 -8.75
C ARG A 82 -1.13 1.31 -8.99
N LEU A 83 -1.75 0.63 -8.02
CA LEU A 83 -3.06 0.00 -8.19
C LEU A 83 -4.14 0.98 -8.63
N ASP A 84 -4.26 2.14 -7.99
CA ASP A 84 -5.28 3.12 -8.38
C ASP A 84 -5.15 3.58 -9.84
N GLY A 85 -3.91 3.83 -10.29
CA GLY A 85 -3.65 4.19 -11.68
C GLY A 85 -3.97 3.07 -12.67
N CYS A 86 -3.75 1.82 -12.28
CA CYS A 86 -4.13 0.65 -13.07
C CYS A 86 -5.65 0.48 -13.14
N VAL A 87 -6.32 0.53 -11.99
CA VAL A 87 -7.78 0.36 -11.90
C VAL A 87 -8.50 1.51 -12.62
N HIS A 88 -7.98 2.74 -12.53
CA HIS A 88 -8.50 3.88 -13.27
C HIS A 88 -8.41 3.65 -14.78
N PHE A 89 -7.26 3.22 -15.30
CA PHE A 89 -7.08 2.92 -16.72
C PHE A 89 -8.08 1.87 -17.22
N ILE A 90 -8.29 0.79 -16.46
CA ILE A 90 -9.27 -0.25 -16.80
C ILE A 90 -10.69 0.35 -16.79
N THR A 91 -11.05 1.06 -15.71
CA THR A 91 -12.42 1.59 -15.53
C THR A 91 -12.76 2.63 -16.59
N GLU A 92 -11.84 3.55 -16.89
CA GLU A 92 -12.02 4.59 -17.91
C GLU A 92 -12.27 3.96 -19.28
N ALA A 93 -11.44 2.98 -19.66
CA ALA A 93 -11.53 2.27 -20.93
C ALA A 93 -12.87 1.52 -21.11
N LEU A 94 -13.43 0.96 -20.03
CA LEU A 94 -14.68 0.21 -20.06
C LEU A 94 -15.94 1.08 -19.96
N THR A 95 -15.85 2.30 -19.40
CA THR A 95 -17.00 3.17 -19.14
C THR A 95 -17.19 4.28 -20.17
N THR A 96 -16.10 4.77 -20.77
CA THR A 96 -16.11 5.95 -21.66
C THR A 96 -16.52 5.58 -23.09
N SER A 97 -16.62 4.29 -23.39
CA SER A 97 -16.91 3.73 -24.71
C SER A 97 -18.40 3.58 -25.02
N VAL A 98 -19.25 4.50 -24.53
CA VAL A 98 -20.70 4.45 -24.83
C VAL A 98 -20.91 4.48 -26.36
N GLY A 99 -21.37 3.36 -26.92
CA GLY A 99 -21.61 3.21 -28.37
C GLY A 99 -20.46 2.62 -29.19
N LYS A 100 -19.32 2.25 -28.59
CA LYS A 100 -18.24 1.50 -29.25
C LYS A 100 -17.77 0.32 -28.37
N PRO A 101 -17.55 -0.88 -28.92
CA PRO A 101 -16.93 -1.95 -28.16
C PRO A 101 -15.52 -1.52 -27.72
N SER A 102 -15.25 -1.62 -26.42
CA SER A 102 -13.95 -1.32 -25.82
C SER A 102 -13.65 -2.41 -24.80
N SER A 103 -12.50 -3.06 -24.99
CA SER A 103 -12.04 -4.11 -24.10
C SER A 103 -10.58 -3.86 -23.70
N VAL A 104 -10.24 -4.30 -22.50
CA VAL A 104 -8.92 -4.13 -21.88
C VAL A 104 -8.30 -5.50 -21.69
N LEU A 105 -7.06 -5.66 -22.16
CA LEU A 105 -6.19 -6.78 -21.77
C LEU A 105 -5.24 -6.32 -20.68
N VAL A 106 -5.29 -6.96 -19.51
CA VAL A 106 -4.28 -6.84 -18.46
C VAL A 106 -3.35 -8.04 -18.53
N HIS A 107 -2.07 -7.82 -18.79
CA HIS A 107 -1.11 -8.92 -18.90
C HIS A 107 0.20 -8.65 -18.15
N CYS A 108 0.89 -9.75 -17.87
CA CYS A 108 2.29 -9.75 -17.43
C CYS A 108 3.03 -10.83 -18.24
N HIS A 109 4.11 -11.41 -17.69
CA HIS A 109 4.89 -12.39 -18.44
C HIS A 109 4.10 -13.68 -18.71
N VAL A 110 3.62 -14.35 -17.66
CA VAL A 110 2.86 -15.62 -17.74
C VAL A 110 1.37 -15.49 -17.41
N GLY A 111 0.93 -14.33 -16.91
CA GLY A 111 -0.49 -14.08 -16.60
C GLY A 111 -0.99 -14.68 -15.28
N GLN A 112 -0.11 -14.93 -14.30
CA GLN A 112 -0.47 -15.65 -13.07
C GLN A 112 -0.38 -14.82 -11.78
N SER A 113 0.51 -13.82 -11.72
CA SER A 113 0.81 -13.08 -10.48
C SER A 113 0.60 -11.58 -10.64
N ARG A 114 1.51 -10.84 -11.30
CA ARG A 114 1.42 -9.38 -11.48
C ARG A 114 0.10 -8.88 -12.11
N SER A 115 -0.29 -9.44 -13.25
CA SER A 115 -1.57 -9.08 -13.89
C SER A 115 -2.76 -9.53 -13.06
N ALA A 116 -2.67 -10.69 -12.41
CA ALA A 116 -3.70 -11.19 -11.52
C ALA A 116 -3.92 -10.23 -10.33
N ALA A 117 -2.86 -9.69 -9.74
CA ALA A 117 -2.95 -8.72 -8.65
C ALA A 117 -3.70 -7.45 -9.07
N VAL A 118 -3.41 -6.92 -10.26
CA VAL A 118 -4.11 -5.76 -10.79
C VAL A 118 -5.59 -6.06 -11.08
N VAL A 119 -5.89 -7.22 -11.68
CA VAL A 119 -7.27 -7.64 -11.95
C VAL A 119 -8.04 -7.86 -10.64
N THR A 120 -7.43 -8.48 -9.64
CA THR A 120 -8.02 -8.63 -8.30
C THR A 120 -8.29 -7.26 -7.67
N ALA A 121 -7.35 -6.31 -7.71
CA ALA A 121 -7.57 -4.95 -7.22
C ALA A 121 -8.74 -4.22 -7.92
N TYR A 122 -8.86 -4.41 -9.25
CA TYR A 122 -9.99 -3.88 -10.01
C TYR A 122 -11.32 -4.47 -9.51
N LEU A 123 -11.41 -5.80 -9.39
CA LEU A 123 -12.61 -6.49 -8.90
C LEU A 123 -12.98 -6.03 -7.48
N MET A 124 -12.01 -5.90 -6.59
CA MET A 124 -12.22 -5.39 -5.23
C MET A 124 -12.83 -3.99 -5.26
N LYS A 125 -12.24 -3.06 -6.03
CA LYS A 125 -12.68 -1.65 -6.08
C LYS A 125 -14.07 -1.49 -6.71
N THR A 126 -14.33 -2.14 -7.85
CA THR A 126 -15.55 -1.94 -8.65
C THR A 126 -16.73 -2.76 -8.16
N GLN A 127 -16.49 -3.97 -7.66
CA GLN A 127 -17.56 -4.87 -7.19
C GLN A 127 -17.70 -4.90 -5.66
N LYS A 128 -16.88 -4.13 -4.94
CA LYS A 128 -16.86 -4.07 -3.47
C LYS A 128 -16.64 -5.44 -2.82
N LEU A 129 -15.81 -6.26 -3.47
CA LEU A 129 -15.39 -7.55 -2.95
C LEU A 129 -14.21 -7.37 -1.99
N ASN A 130 -14.17 -8.20 -0.95
CA ASN A 130 -12.95 -8.36 -0.16
C ASN A 130 -11.88 -9.10 -0.99
N LEU A 131 -10.62 -9.07 -0.54
CA LEU A 131 -9.49 -9.71 -1.21
C LEU A 131 -9.77 -11.19 -1.48
N GLN A 132 -10.25 -11.93 -0.48
CA GLN A 132 -10.48 -13.36 -0.58
C GLN A 132 -11.50 -13.69 -1.69
N ASP A 133 -12.61 -12.96 -1.73
CA ASP A 133 -13.69 -13.17 -2.70
C ASP A 133 -13.26 -12.78 -4.11
N ALA A 134 -12.59 -11.63 -4.26
CA ALA A 134 -12.07 -11.18 -5.55
C ALA A 134 -11.02 -12.14 -6.12
N TYR A 135 -10.12 -12.63 -5.27
CA TYR A 135 -9.10 -13.60 -5.68
C TYR A 135 -9.69 -14.96 -6.04
N THR A 136 -10.61 -15.47 -5.20
CA THR A 136 -11.32 -16.73 -5.45
C THR A 136 -12.09 -16.67 -6.77
N LYS A 137 -12.78 -15.54 -7.04
CA LYS A 137 -13.48 -15.33 -8.31
C LYS A 137 -12.54 -15.39 -9.50
N LEU A 138 -11.36 -14.78 -9.42
CA LEU A 138 -10.37 -14.85 -10.49
C LEU A 138 -9.82 -16.28 -10.68
N GLN A 139 -9.54 -17.00 -9.59
CA GLN A 139 -9.06 -18.39 -9.65
C GLN A 139 -10.09 -19.36 -10.24
N GLN A 140 -11.39 -19.13 -10.03
CA GLN A 140 -12.45 -19.92 -10.67
C GLN A 140 -12.43 -19.81 -12.20
N LEU A 141 -12.03 -18.64 -12.73
CA LEU A 141 -11.91 -18.40 -14.18
C LEU A 141 -10.56 -18.84 -14.73
N LYS A 142 -9.49 -18.67 -13.93
CA LYS A 142 -8.11 -18.99 -14.31
C LYS A 142 -7.40 -19.75 -13.17
N PRO A 143 -7.55 -21.09 -13.08
CA PRO A 143 -7.06 -21.89 -11.94
C PRO A 143 -5.55 -21.89 -11.73
N ASP A 144 -4.76 -21.55 -12.75
CA ASP A 144 -3.30 -21.44 -12.68
C ASP A 144 -2.83 -20.09 -12.13
N VAL A 145 -3.74 -19.16 -11.79
CA VAL A 145 -3.40 -17.93 -11.08
C VAL A 145 -2.82 -18.27 -9.70
N LYS A 146 -1.63 -17.73 -9.47
CA LYS A 146 -0.87 -17.89 -8.24
C LYS A 146 -0.05 -16.62 -8.01
N MET A 147 -0.62 -15.69 -7.25
CA MET A 147 0.10 -14.50 -6.81
C MET A 147 1.15 -14.86 -5.76
N ASN A 148 2.24 -14.08 -5.71
CA ASN A 148 3.15 -14.12 -4.58
C ASN A 148 2.49 -13.55 -3.31
N GLU A 149 3.02 -13.91 -2.14
CA GLU A 149 2.47 -13.52 -0.84
C GLU A 149 2.50 -12.00 -0.63
N GLU A 150 3.55 -11.33 -1.10
CA GLU A 150 3.69 -9.88 -0.95
C GLU A 150 2.66 -9.08 -1.76
N PHE A 151 2.19 -9.58 -2.89
CA PHE A 151 1.07 -8.96 -3.61
C PHE A 151 -0.26 -9.19 -2.89
N LEU A 152 -0.46 -10.35 -2.25
CA LEU A 152 -1.62 -10.57 -1.40
C LEU A 152 -1.62 -9.63 -0.19
N ASP A 153 -0.47 -9.46 0.47
CA ASP A 153 -0.30 -8.50 1.57
C ASP A 153 -0.60 -7.06 1.11
N GLN A 154 -0.10 -6.67 -0.06
CA GLN A 154 -0.36 -5.36 -0.66
C GLN A 154 -1.85 -5.16 -0.98
N LEU A 155 -2.54 -6.18 -1.48
CA LEU A 155 -3.99 -6.11 -1.69
C LEU A 155 -4.76 -6.07 -0.37
N GLY A 156 -4.30 -6.73 0.68
CA GLY A 156 -4.87 -6.61 2.03
C GLY A 156 -4.73 -5.20 2.60
N LEU A 157 -3.59 -4.55 2.36
CA LEU A 157 -3.42 -3.13 2.67
C LEU A 157 -4.38 -2.26 1.84
N TYR A 158 -4.51 -2.52 0.55
CA TYR A 158 -5.44 -1.81 -0.32
C TYR A 158 -6.89 -1.94 0.14
N GLU A 159 -7.32 -3.15 0.54
CA GLU A 159 -8.62 -3.40 1.17
C GLU A 159 -8.81 -2.58 2.46
N SER A 160 -7.82 -2.58 3.35
CA SER A 160 -7.87 -1.82 4.61
C SER A 160 -8.02 -0.30 4.41
N MET A 161 -7.62 0.19 3.24
CA MET A 161 -7.78 1.57 2.80
C MET A 161 -9.01 1.75 1.88
N ASN A 162 -10.01 0.85 1.98
CA ASN A 162 -11.25 0.89 1.21
C ASN A 162 -11.05 0.85 -0.32
N CYS A 163 -9.99 0.17 -0.78
CA CYS A 163 -9.61 0.09 -2.19
C CYS A 163 -9.36 1.48 -2.81
N GLU A 164 -8.78 2.40 -2.04
CA GLU A 164 -8.33 3.70 -2.49
C GLU A 164 -7.05 4.06 -1.72
N LEU A 165 -5.99 4.42 -2.44
CA LEU A 165 -4.69 4.63 -1.84
C LEU A 165 -4.65 5.96 -1.07
N ASP A 166 -4.79 5.90 0.24
CA ASP A 166 -4.56 7.05 1.11
C ASP A 166 -3.07 7.17 1.47
N MET A 167 -2.37 8.10 0.80
CA MET A 167 -0.96 8.39 1.09
C MET A 167 -0.70 8.90 2.51
N ASN A 168 -1.73 9.40 3.20
CA ASN A 168 -1.63 9.86 4.57
C ASN A 168 -1.93 8.77 5.60
N SER A 169 -2.41 7.60 5.17
CA SER A 169 -2.70 6.47 6.04
C SER A 169 -1.44 6.01 6.78
N PRO A 170 -1.51 5.82 8.11
CA PRO A 170 -0.42 5.20 8.88
C PRO A 170 0.06 3.87 8.30
N LEU A 171 -0.86 3.06 7.75
CA LEU A 171 -0.56 1.77 7.14
C LEU A 171 0.28 1.93 5.88
N TYR A 172 -0.10 2.85 5.00
CA TYR A 172 0.65 3.11 3.77
C TYR A 172 2.04 3.70 4.06
N LYS A 173 2.13 4.64 5.00
CA LYS A 173 3.41 5.21 5.42
C LYS A 173 4.34 4.13 5.96
N GLN A 174 3.83 3.22 6.80
CA GLN A 174 4.62 2.11 7.32
C GLN A 174 5.06 1.15 6.22
N PHE A 175 4.17 0.78 5.29
CA PHE A 175 4.49 -0.02 4.11
C PHE A 175 5.61 0.63 3.28
N ARG A 176 5.47 1.92 2.96
CA ARG A 176 6.45 2.69 2.19
C ARG A 176 7.83 2.69 2.86
N LEU A 177 7.88 2.86 4.18
CA LEU A 177 9.15 2.84 4.92
C LEU A 177 9.81 1.44 4.92
N LYS A 178 9.02 0.36 4.96
CA LYS A 178 9.55 -1.00 4.76
C LYS A 178 10.15 -1.16 3.35
N LYS A 179 9.46 -0.68 2.32
CA LYS A 179 9.96 -0.67 0.94
C LYS A 179 11.25 0.13 0.76
N VAL A 180 11.44 1.20 1.53
CA VAL A 180 12.70 1.95 1.55
C VAL A 180 13.86 1.08 2.03
N THR A 181 13.70 0.31 3.11
CA THR A 181 14.78 -0.56 3.62
C THR A 181 15.14 -1.69 2.67
N GLU A 182 14.16 -2.21 1.91
CA GLU A 182 14.40 -3.22 0.87
C GLU A 182 15.19 -2.64 -0.31
N LYS A 183 14.87 -1.39 -0.70
CA LYS A 183 15.48 -0.72 -1.87
C LYS A 183 16.85 -0.11 -1.57
N TYR A 184 17.07 0.36 -0.35
CA TYR A 184 18.29 1.06 0.07
C TYR A 184 18.89 0.42 1.33
N PRO A 185 19.47 -0.80 1.23
CA PRO A 185 19.93 -1.55 2.40
C PRO A 185 21.07 -0.85 3.17
N GLU A 186 21.88 -0.04 2.50
CA GLU A 186 22.96 0.73 3.15
C GLU A 186 22.49 2.08 3.72
N LEU A 187 21.28 2.55 3.37
CA LEU A 187 20.72 3.82 3.84
C LEU A 187 21.59 5.07 3.57
N GLN A 188 22.52 5.03 2.60
CA GLN A 188 23.46 6.14 2.35
C GLN A 188 22.96 7.20 1.36
N ASN A 189 21.84 6.97 0.66
CA ASN A 189 21.30 7.87 -0.36
C ASN A 189 19.76 7.83 -0.41
N LEU A 190 19.13 8.04 0.75
CA LEU A 190 17.67 8.00 0.83
C LEU A 190 17.04 9.19 0.06
N PRO A 191 16.00 8.95 -0.77
CA PRO A 191 15.26 10.01 -1.42
C PRO A 191 14.63 10.97 -0.41
N LYS A 192 14.65 12.28 -0.70
CA LYS A 192 14.14 13.31 0.23
C LYS A 192 12.65 13.18 0.54
N ASP A 193 11.88 12.62 -0.39
CA ASP A 193 10.45 12.36 -0.24
C ASP A 193 10.14 11.23 0.75
N VAL A 194 11.14 10.42 1.15
CA VAL A 194 11.01 9.48 2.28
C VAL A 194 10.68 10.23 3.57
N PHE A 195 11.25 11.43 3.74
CA PHE A 195 11.11 12.22 4.95
C PHE A 195 9.92 13.18 4.89
N ALA A 196 9.14 13.23 5.98
CA ALA A 196 8.16 14.30 6.17
C ALA A 196 8.85 15.66 6.30
N ALA A 197 8.21 16.71 5.80
CA ALA A 197 8.74 18.06 5.86
C ALA A 197 9.01 18.53 7.30
N ASP A 198 10.11 19.26 7.52
CA ASP A 198 10.41 19.84 8.84
C ASP A 198 9.35 20.88 9.24
N PRO A 199 8.51 20.60 10.26
CA PRO A 199 7.44 21.50 10.64
C PRO A 199 7.94 22.83 11.23
N ALA A 200 9.23 22.96 11.55
CA ALA A 200 9.81 24.25 11.94
C ALA A 200 9.95 25.22 10.76
N GLN A 201 9.89 24.75 9.51
CA GLN A 201 10.11 25.54 8.29
C GLN A 201 8.81 25.86 7.55
N THR A 202 7.68 25.30 7.99
CA THR A 202 6.39 25.37 7.30
C THR A 202 5.31 25.86 8.24
N GLN A 203 4.42 26.75 7.76
CA GLN A 203 3.22 27.11 8.51
C GLN A 203 2.11 26.08 8.25
N ASN A 204 1.48 25.59 9.30
CA ASN A 204 0.32 24.68 9.24
C ASN A 204 -0.55 24.88 10.50
N THR A 205 -1.86 24.68 10.37
CA THR A 205 -2.86 24.70 11.45
C THR A 205 -3.02 23.35 12.16
N GLU A 206 -2.35 22.32 11.66
CA GLU A 206 -2.36 20.97 12.22
C GLU A 206 -1.78 20.91 13.65
N VAL A 207 -2.21 19.91 14.44
CA VAL A 207 -1.59 19.61 15.73
C VAL A 207 -0.11 19.29 15.53
N VAL A 208 0.74 19.93 16.34
CA VAL A 208 2.19 19.77 16.28
C VAL A 208 2.78 19.34 17.61
N TYR A 209 3.92 18.66 17.56
CA TYR A 209 4.63 18.19 18.73
C TYR A 209 5.95 18.95 18.87
N ARG A 210 6.17 19.56 20.04
CA ARG A 210 7.33 20.41 20.32
C ARG A 210 8.24 19.78 21.36
N CYS A 211 9.54 20.01 21.24
CA CYS A 211 10.51 19.61 22.26
C CYS A 211 10.18 20.28 23.60
N ARG A 212 10.03 19.49 24.67
CA ARG A 212 9.68 20.00 26.00
C ARG A 212 10.74 20.93 26.59
N LYS A 213 12.02 20.75 26.21
CA LYS A 213 13.15 21.57 26.72
C LYS A 213 13.25 22.93 26.04
N CYS A 214 13.18 22.99 24.71
CA CYS A 214 13.48 24.20 23.94
C CYS A 214 12.35 24.74 23.07
N ARG A 215 11.19 24.05 23.10
CA ARG A 215 9.95 24.35 22.37
C ARG A 215 10.08 24.37 20.84
N ARG A 216 11.17 23.87 20.27
CA ARG A 216 11.27 23.66 18.81
C ARG A 216 10.21 22.64 18.37
N THR A 217 9.48 22.95 17.29
CA THR A 217 8.56 22.01 16.63
C THR A 217 9.34 20.86 15.98
N LEU A 218 8.88 19.62 16.20
CA LEU A 218 9.59 18.40 15.81
C LEU A 218 8.82 17.62 14.74
N PHE A 219 7.54 17.33 14.95
CA PHE A 219 6.74 16.57 14.00
C PHE A 219 5.27 17.00 14.07
N ARG A 220 4.50 16.59 13.06
CA ARG A 220 3.05 16.87 12.97
C ARG A 220 2.26 15.64 13.39
N HIS A 221 0.98 15.81 13.70
CA HIS A 221 0.12 14.69 14.03
C HIS A 221 0.00 13.66 12.90
N SER A 222 -0.06 14.11 11.65
CA SER A 222 -0.03 13.31 10.43
C SER A 222 1.23 12.47 10.30
N SER A 223 2.32 12.84 10.97
CA SER A 223 3.54 12.02 11.00
C SER A 223 3.39 10.78 11.88
N ILE A 224 2.36 10.68 12.73
CA ILE A 224 2.20 9.56 13.67
C ILE A 224 1.74 8.29 12.95
N LEU A 225 2.50 7.21 13.16
CA LEU A 225 2.19 5.86 12.73
C LEU A 225 1.48 5.12 13.88
N SER A 226 0.15 5.23 13.92
CA SER A 226 -0.66 4.53 14.91
C SER A 226 -0.57 3.01 14.72
N HIS A 227 -0.62 2.28 15.83
CA HIS A 227 -0.63 0.82 15.83
C HIS A 227 -1.68 0.31 16.81
N TYR A 228 -2.22 -0.88 16.53
CA TYR A 228 -3.10 -1.56 17.48
C TYR A 228 -2.30 -2.08 18.68
N LEU A 229 -2.94 -2.07 19.86
CA LEU A 229 -2.31 -2.53 21.09
C LEU A 229 -1.85 -3.99 20.97
N GLY A 230 -0.61 -4.25 21.38
CA GLY A 230 -0.06 -5.59 21.35
C GLY A 230 -0.60 -6.47 22.49
N SER A 231 -0.57 -7.78 22.29
CA SER A 231 -0.91 -8.78 23.31
C SER A 231 0.06 -8.78 24.51
N GLY A 232 1.10 -7.95 24.51
CA GLY A 232 2.04 -7.83 25.64
C GLY A 232 1.45 -7.07 26.84
N ALA A 233 0.41 -6.25 26.64
CA ALA A 233 -0.30 -5.60 27.74
C ALA A 233 -0.88 -6.62 28.77
N SER A 234 -1.28 -7.81 28.30
CA SER A 234 -1.72 -8.92 29.16
C SER A 234 -0.56 -9.76 29.69
N ALA A 235 0.53 -9.94 28.94
CA ALA A 235 1.68 -10.76 29.35
C ALA A 235 2.53 -10.16 30.50
N PHE A 236 2.56 -8.82 30.64
CA PHE A 236 3.28 -8.13 31.72
C PHE A 236 2.42 -7.78 32.94
N SER A 237 1.16 -8.24 32.98
CA SER A 237 0.24 -8.04 34.10
C SER A 237 0.74 -8.64 35.42
N HIS A 238 1.55 -9.70 35.36
CA HIS A 238 2.13 -10.37 36.54
C HIS A 238 3.13 -9.52 37.36
N LYS A 239 3.58 -8.36 36.86
CA LYS A 239 4.40 -7.41 37.66
C LYS A 239 3.58 -6.29 38.32
N ARG A 240 2.26 -6.26 38.17
CA ARG A 240 1.37 -5.26 38.80
C ARG A 240 0.61 -5.82 40.00
N PHE A 241 1.31 -6.46 40.94
CA PHE A 241 0.80 -6.67 42.31
C PHE A 241 1.06 -5.42 43.15
N SER A 242 0.49 -4.27 42.74
CA SER A 242 0.38 -3.09 43.61
C SER A 242 -0.79 -2.24 43.14
N ALA A 243 -1.86 -2.26 43.94
CA ALA A 243 -3.08 -1.45 43.88
C ALA A 243 -4.02 -1.73 42.69
N GLY A 244 -5.19 -2.26 43.04
CA GLY A 244 -6.29 -2.54 42.13
C GLY A 244 -6.69 -1.35 41.28
N ARG A 245 -6.84 -1.59 39.97
CA ARG A 245 -7.65 -0.77 39.08
C ARG A 245 -8.57 -1.70 38.27
N PRO A 246 -9.83 -1.31 38.01
CA PRO A 246 -10.77 -2.13 37.28
C PRO A 246 -10.32 -2.34 35.83
N ALA A 247 -10.70 -3.49 35.27
CA ALA A 247 -10.58 -3.81 33.86
C ALA A 247 -11.36 -2.77 33.02
N GLY A 248 -10.64 -1.88 32.34
CA GLY A 248 -11.25 -0.80 31.54
C GLY A 248 -10.25 0.26 31.06
N ASP A 249 -9.03 0.31 31.60
CA ASP A 249 -8.05 1.35 31.24
C ASP A 249 -7.22 0.89 30.03
N GLN A 250 -7.50 1.47 28.85
CA GLN A 250 -6.67 1.33 27.65
C GLN A 250 -5.25 1.73 28.04
N THR A 251 -4.30 0.80 27.99
CA THR A 251 -2.90 1.11 28.33
C THR A 251 -2.34 2.03 27.25
N GLU A 252 -2.36 3.32 27.50
CA GLU A 252 -1.76 4.30 26.59
C GLU A 252 -0.26 4.04 26.45
N CYS A 253 0.21 3.85 25.21
CA CYS A 253 1.63 3.68 24.92
C CYS A 253 2.45 4.88 25.43
N THR A 254 3.69 4.63 25.88
CA THR A 254 4.59 5.67 26.42
C THR A 254 5.29 6.51 25.34
N SER A 255 5.15 6.13 24.08
CA SER A 255 5.84 6.72 22.94
C SER A 255 4.92 6.89 21.74
N TYR A 256 5.20 7.90 20.93
CA TYR A 256 4.70 7.99 19.56
C TYR A 256 5.69 7.27 18.64
N PHE A 257 5.17 6.54 17.66
CA PHE A 257 5.95 6.12 16.49
C PHE A 257 5.58 7.05 15.35
N ILE A 258 6.58 7.54 14.61
CA ILE A 258 6.37 8.51 13.54
C ILE A 258 7.06 8.08 12.25
N GLU A 259 6.66 8.64 11.13
CA GLU A 259 7.50 8.64 9.94
C GLU A 259 8.73 9.55 10.16
N PRO A 260 9.87 9.26 9.52
CA PRO A 260 11.06 10.07 9.68
C PRO A 260 10.82 11.47 9.12
N VAL A 261 11.31 12.49 9.82
CA VAL A 261 11.17 13.91 9.45
C VAL A 261 12.51 14.42 8.94
N GLN A 262 12.52 15.39 8.02
CA GLN A 262 13.74 15.92 7.40
C GLN A 262 14.86 16.31 8.38
N TRP A 263 14.54 16.87 9.56
CA TRP A 263 15.58 17.21 10.54
C TRP A 263 16.31 15.98 11.14
N MET A 264 15.77 14.77 10.94
CA MET A 264 16.38 13.51 11.37
C MET A 264 17.38 12.95 10.35
N GLU A 265 17.42 13.47 9.12
CA GLU A 265 18.17 12.90 8.00
C GLU A 265 19.62 12.55 8.38
N ASP A 266 20.37 13.52 8.91
CA ASP A 266 21.77 13.33 9.34
C ASP A 266 21.96 12.21 10.37
N ALA A 267 20.96 11.93 11.21
CA ALA A 267 21.02 10.89 12.22
C ALA A 267 20.67 9.49 11.67
N LEU A 268 20.03 9.43 10.50
CA LEU A 268 19.49 8.19 9.92
C LEU A 268 20.35 7.62 8.79
N LEU A 269 21.12 8.47 8.10
CA LEU A 269 21.92 8.04 6.95
C LEU A 269 23.07 7.12 7.37
N GLY A 270 23.17 5.97 6.69
CA GLY A 270 24.26 5.00 6.87
C GLY A 270 24.23 4.19 8.17
N VAL A 271 23.16 4.28 8.97
CA VAL A 271 23.05 3.59 10.27
C VAL A 271 21.68 2.92 10.45
N MET A 272 21.68 1.72 11.07
CA MET A 272 20.47 0.91 11.24
C MET A 272 19.66 1.24 12.49
N ASP A 273 20.31 1.79 13.51
CA ASP A 273 19.67 2.19 14.76
C ASP A 273 20.46 3.33 15.43
N GLY A 274 19.80 4.03 16.34
CA GLY A 274 20.44 5.13 17.04
C GLY A 274 19.50 5.99 17.88
N GLN A 275 20.03 7.12 18.33
CA GLN A 275 19.30 8.07 19.17
C GLN A 275 18.78 9.24 18.36
N LEU A 276 17.56 9.66 18.67
CA LEU A 276 16.98 10.89 18.12
C LEU A 276 17.21 12.04 19.11
N LEU A 277 18.02 13.02 18.70
CA LEU A 277 18.35 14.21 19.48
C LEU A 277 17.61 15.43 18.94
N CYS A 278 17.21 16.35 19.83
CA CYS A 278 16.60 17.60 19.39
C CYS A 278 17.61 18.45 18.60
N PRO A 279 17.32 18.88 17.37
CA PRO A 279 18.29 19.63 16.54
C PRO A 279 18.57 21.04 17.05
N LYS A 280 17.78 21.55 18.03
CA LYS A 280 18.01 22.87 18.65
C LYS A 280 18.79 22.82 19.97
N CYS A 281 18.61 21.77 20.79
CA CYS A 281 19.13 21.77 22.16
C CYS A 281 19.77 20.45 22.60
N SER A 282 19.92 19.52 21.65
CA SER A 282 20.56 18.21 21.75
C SER A 282 20.02 17.31 22.86
N SER A 283 18.86 17.62 23.45
CA SER A 283 18.22 16.70 24.41
C SER A 283 17.74 15.45 23.70
N LYS A 284 17.96 14.27 24.30
CA LYS A 284 17.43 13.00 23.82
C LYS A 284 15.90 13.01 23.79
N LEU A 285 15.33 12.75 22.62
CA LEU A 285 13.89 12.72 22.35
C LEU A 285 13.35 11.29 22.25
N GLY A 286 14.18 10.35 21.78
CA GLY A 286 13.84 8.94 21.62
C GLY A 286 14.93 8.17 20.89
N SER A 287 14.54 7.19 20.08
CA SER A 287 15.41 6.28 19.33
C SER A 287 14.80 5.92 17.98
N PHE A 288 15.61 5.35 17.09
CA PHE A 288 15.12 4.71 15.88
C PHE A 288 15.79 3.35 15.69
N ASN A 289 15.09 2.46 15.00
CA ASN A 289 15.62 1.17 14.54
C ASN A 289 14.89 0.78 13.24
N TRP A 290 15.64 0.59 12.16
CA TRP A 290 15.09 0.22 10.86
C TRP A 290 14.54 -1.22 10.81
N TYR A 291 15.01 -2.12 11.68
CA TYR A 291 14.42 -3.47 11.85
C TYR A 291 13.21 -3.48 12.80
N GLY A 292 12.99 -2.36 13.49
CA GLY A 292 11.85 -2.15 14.39
C GLY A 292 12.18 -2.29 15.86
N GLU A 293 11.21 -1.90 16.68
CA GLU A 293 11.28 -1.96 18.14
C GLU A 293 9.93 -2.41 18.74
N GLN A 294 9.98 -3.01 19.93
CA GLN A 294 8.78 -3.33 20.68
C GLN A 294 8.27 -2.09 21.44
N CYS A 295 7.02 -1.71 21.18
CA CYS A 295 6.31 -0.70 21.96
C CYS A 295 6.05 -1.18 23.40
N SER A 296 5.86 -0.25 24.33
CA SER A 296 5.46 -0.54 25.71
C SER A 296 4.15 -1.33 25.85
N CYS A 297 3.28 -1.31 24.83
CA CYS A 297 2.07 -2.15 24.79
C CYS A 297 2.37 -3.60 24.34
N GLY A 298 3.61 -3.90 23.94
CA GLY A 298 4.05 -5.19 23.42
C GLY A 298 3.97 -5.35 21.90
N ARG A 299 3.42 -4.37 21.17
CA ARG A 299 3.35 -4.40 19.71
C ARG A 299 4.74 -4.16 19.10
N TRP A 300 5.13 -5.01 18.14
CA TRP A 300 6.32 -4.77 17.32
C TRP A 300 6.00 -3.74 16.23
N VAL A 301 6.83 -2.71 16.09
CA VAL A 301 6.68 -1.65 15.07
C VAL A 301 7.92 -1.68 14.19
N THR A 302 7.76 -1.86 12.87
CA THR A 302 8.87 -1.89 11.90
C THR A 302 8.54 -1.05 10.66
N PRO A 303 9.47 -0.19 10.20
CA PRO A 303 10.59 0.36 10.97
C PRO A 303 10.09 1.23 12.14
N ALA A 304 10.92 1.45 13.16
CA ALA A 304 10.55 2.20 14.35
C ALA A 304 11.30 3.53 14.43
N PHE A 305 10.58 4.64 14.43
CA PHE A 305 11.11 5.97 14.81
C PHE A 305 10.33 6.45 16.03
N GLN A 306 10.89 6.20 17.21
CA GLN A 306 10.21 6.34 18.48
C GLN A 306 10.48 7.72 19.09
N MET A 307 9.41 8.42 19.47
CA MET A 307 9.44 9.69 20.20
C MET A 307 8.78 9.51 21.57
N HIS A 308 9.55 9.69 22.64
CA HIS A 308 9.02 9.51 24.00
C HIS A 308 8.03 10.63 24.36
N LYS A 309 6.82 10.26 24.80
CA LYS A 309 5.77 11.23 25.17
C LYS A 309 6.23 12.23 26.23
N ASN A 310 7.05 11.80 27.19
CA ASN A 310 7.54 12.68 28.26
C ASN A 310 8.59 13.72 27.81
N ARG A 311 9.10 13.63 26.57
CA ARG A 311 10.09 14.55 25.97
C ARG A 311 9.46 15.57 25.02
N VAL A 312 8.18 15.43 24.67
CA VAL A 312 7.47 16.30 23.72
C VAL A 312 6.15 16.79 24.28
N ASP A 313 5.75 18.00 23.90
CA ASP A 313 4.45 18.57 24.24
C ASP A 313 3.58 18.63 22.98
N GLU A 314 2.35 18.13 23.07
CA GLU A 314 1.33 18.26 22.02
C GLU A 314 0.72 19.67 22.07
N ILE A 315 0.71 20.36 20.94
CA ILE A 315 0.18 21.71 20.80
C ILE A 315 -0.97 21.68 19.80
N LYS A 316 -2.19 21.89 20.30
CA LYS A 316 -3.40 22.04 19.49
C LYS A 316 -3.59 23.51 19.12
N HIS A 317 -3.78 23.80 17.84
CA HIS A 317 -4.20 25.13 17.42
C HIS A 317 -5.67 25.33 17.80
N VAL A 318 -5.94 26.13 18.83
CA VAL A 318 -7.30 26.51 19.20
C VAL A 318 -7.71 27.68 18.32
N ASN A 319 -8.76 27.50 17.52
CA ASN A 319 -9.32 28.58 16.72
C ASN A 319 -10.18 29.48 17.61
N ILE A 320 -9.65 30.65 17.99
CA ILE A 320 -10.28 31.58 18.95
C ILE A 320 -11.59 32.17 18.40
N SER A 321 -11.87 32.02 17.10
CA SER A 321 -13.13 32.41 16.46
C SER A 321 -14.34 31.56 16.86
N ALA A 322 -14.16 30.40 17.48
CA ALA A 322 -15.24 29.52 17.95
C ALA A 322 -15.62 29.73 19.43
N LEU A 323 -15.01 30.70 20.11
CA LEU A 323 -15.21 31.00 21.54
C LEU A 323 -15.97 32.33 21.78
N LYS A 324 -16.62 32.88 20.75
CA LYS A 324 -17.47 34.07 20.85
C LYS A 324 -18.93 33.71 20.62
#